data_AF-A0A7V1HU69-F1
#
_entry.id   AF-A0A7V1HU69-F1
#
_cell.length_a   1.000
_cell.length_b   1.000
_cell.length_c   1.000
_cell.angle_alpha   90.00
_cell.angle_beta   90.00
_cell.angle_gamma   90.00
#
_symmetry.space_group_name_H-M   'P 1'
#
loop_
_entity.id
_entity.type
_entity.pdbx_description
1 polymer ?
#
loop_
_entity_poly.entity_id
_entity_poly.type
_entity_poly.pdbx_seq_one_letter_code
_entity_poly.pdbx_strand_id
1 'polypeptide(L)'
;MRDEILSYHELVGREKANLQRGMNFRINPKYSILLMSTRSNAPYEDRWDQNKDLLIYQGHDIPKTKGIDDPKKLDQPLYFPSGKLTQNGKFLEAAKLAASGKQKPELIRVYEKLDKGVWSDKGMFLLVDGKYINRNGRMVVELYLKPIETDSSINEQEAPLPHTRLIPTSVKVEVWKRDRGRCVICGSTENLHYDHDLPFSKGGSSLTANNVRILCAKHNLSKHDKIE
;
A
#
# COMPACT_ATOMS: atom_id res chain seq x y z
N MET A 1 -1.53 -13.80 2.55
CA MET A 1 -0.19 -13.46 3.03
C MET A 1 0.02 -11.98 2.78
N ARG A 2 0.35 -11.20 3.81
CA ARG A 2 0.83 -9.82 3.61
C ARG A 2 2.24 -9.89 3.02
N ASP A 3 2.64 -8.84 2.31
CA ASP A 3 4.00 -8.66 1.80
C ASP A 3 4.45 -9.69 0.74
N GLU A 4 3.51 -10.29 0.03
CA GLU A 4 3.79 -10.99 -1.24
C GLU A 4 4.36 -10.02 -2.26
N ILE A 5 5.36 -10.48 -3.02
CA ILE A 5 6.03 -9.71 -4.06
C ILE A 5 5.50 -10.13 -5.43
N LEU A 6 5.11 -9.15 -6.23
CA LEU A 6 4.49 -9.33 -7.53
C LEU A 6 5.25 -8.54 -8.60
N SER A 7 5.48 -9.17 -9.74
CA SER A 7 5.71 -8.45 -10.98
C SER A 7 4.46 -7.67 -11.39
N TYR A 8 4.63 -6.66 -12.24
CA TYR A 8 3.49 -5.94 -12.81
C TYR A 8 2.55 -6.86 -13.58
N HIS A 9 3.07 -7.90 -14.25
CA HIS A 9 2.27 -8.86 -14.98
C HIS A 9 1.38 -9.69 -14.06
N GLU A 10 1.93 -10.20 -12.95
CA GLU A 10 1.16 -10.93 -11.93
C GLU A 10 0.10 -10.03 -11.28
N LEU A 11 0.45 -8.78 -11.00
CA LEU A 11 -0.48 -7.79 -10.45
C LEU A 11 -1.67 -7.52 -11.38
N VAL A 12 -1.44 -7.24 -12.67
CA VAL A 12 -2.56 -7.03 -13.62
C VAL A 12 -3.34 -8.32 -13.91
N GLY A 13 -2.66 -9.48 -13.91
CA GLY A 13 -3.30 -10.79 -14.06
C GLY A 13 -4.23 -11.11 -12.90
N ARG A 14 -3.78 -10.85 -11.66
CA ARG A 14 -4.56 -11.00 -10.42
C ARG A 14 -5.79 -10.11 -10.42
N GLU A 15 -5.60 -8.83 -10.72
CA GLU A 15 -6.68 -7.84 -10.68
C GLU A 15 -7.57 -7.86 -11.93
N LYS A 16 -7.17 -8.62 -12.96
CA LYS A 16 -7.82 -8.68 -14.28
C LYS A 16 -8.07 -7.28 -14.86
N ALA A 17 -7.14 -6.37 -14.60
CA ALA A 17 -7.28 -4.96 -14.91
C ALA A 17 -5.92 -4.33 -15.23
N ASN A 18 -5.92 -3.37 -16.16
CA ASN A 18 -4.75 -2.57 -16.47
C ASN A 18 -4.56 -1.47 -15.42
N LEU A 19 -3.52 -1.59 -14.59
CA LEU A 19 -3.26 -0.70 -13.47
C LEU A 19 -2.17 0.33 -13.81
N GLN A 20 -2.45 1.19 -14.78
CA GLN A 20 -1.53 2.26 -15.22
C GLN A 20 -1.61 3.54 -14.37
N ARG A 21 -2.63 3.66 -13.52
CA ARG A 21 -2.85 4.79 -12.63
C ARG A 21 -2.80 4.29 -11.19
N GLY A 22 -2.32 5.13 -10.28
CA GLY A 22 -2.27 4.78 -8.85
C GLY A 22 -3.62 4.72 -8.14
N MET A 23 -4.70 5.27 -8.70
CA MET A 23 -6.03 5.26 -8.08
C MET A 23 -7.04 4.61 -9.03
N ASN A 24 -7.68 3.55 -8.56
CA ASN A 24 -8.62 2.76 -9.35
C ASN A 24 -9.88 2.44 -8.52
N PHE A 25 -10.84 3.35 -8.54
CA PHE A 25 -12.09 3.25 -7.81
C PHE A 25 -13.05 2.24 -8.46
N ARG A 26 -13.41 1.19 -7.71
CA ARG A 26 -14.42 0.17 -8.07
C ARG A 26 -14.28 -0.43 -9.47
N ILE A 27 -13.03 -0.59 -9.94
CA ILE A 27 -12.76 -1.37 -11.15
C ILE A 27 -12.94 -2.88 -10.91
N ASN A 28 -12.96 -3.29 -9.63
CA ASN A 28 -13.39 -4.58 -9.14
C ASN A 28 -14.72 -4.40 -8.39
N PRO A 29 -15.71 -5.31 -8.52
CA PRO A 29 -17.01 -5.17 -7.87
C PRO A 29 -16.95 -5.28 -6.33
N LYS A 30 -15.86 -5.82 -5.77
CA LYS A 30 -15.73 -6.07 -4.33
C LYS A 30 -14.90 -5.03 -3.59
N TYR A 31 -13.98 -4.35 -4.27
CA TYR A 31 -13.07 -3.39 -3.65
C TYR A 31 -12.48 -2.42 -4.69
N SER A 32 -11.96 -1.31 -4.19
CA SER A 32 -11.14 -0.36 -4.94
C SER A 32 -9.65 -0.68 -4.78
N ILE A 33 -8.80 -0.14 -5.65
CA ILE A 33 -7.36 -0.42 -5.65
C ILE A 33 -6.57 0.89 -5.60
N LEU A 34 -5.58 0.94 -4.70
CA LEU A 34 -4.57 1.99 -4.66
C LEU A 34 -3.17 1.41 -4.89
N LEU A 35 -2.41 2.06 -5.76
CA LEU A 35 -0.98 1.83 -5.91
C LEU A 35 -0.26 2.99 -5.23
N MET A 36 0.48 2.68 -4.16
CA MET A 36 1.21 3.64 -3.34
C MET A 36 2.72 3.56 -3.58
N SER A 37 3.43 4.62 -3.22
CA SER A 37 4.89 4.59 -3.14
C SER A 37 5.40 5.59 -2.13
N THR A 38 6.27 5.12 -1.23
CA THR A 38 6.99 5.95 -0.24
C THR A 38 8.48 6.07 -0.61
N ARG A 39 8.85 5.71 -1.84
CA ARG A 39 10.23 5.82 -2.33
C ARG A 39 10.67 7.29 -2.29
N SER A 40 11.96 7.55 -2.12
CA SER A 40 12.50 8.92 -2.06
C SER A 40 12.20 9.78 -3.30
N ASN A 41 11.96 9.15 -4.46
CA ASN A 41 11.58 9.80 -5.70
C ASN A 41 10.09 9.64 -6.05
N ALA A 42 9.25 9.21 -5.11
CA ALA A 42 7.82 9.10 -5.32
C ALA A 42 7.23 10.51 -5.55
N PRO A 43 6.30 10.66 -6.51
CA PRO A 43 5.69 11.95 -6.80
C PRO A 43 4.71 12.41 -5.72
N TYR A 44 4.34 11.54 -4.78
CA TYR A 44 3.32 11.76 -3.77
C TYR A 44 3.81 11.33 -2.38
N GLU A 45 3.32 12.00 -1.34
CA GLU A 45 3.74 11.83 0.06
C GLU A 45 2.86 10.81 0.78
N ASP A 46 2.80 9.60 0.22
CA ASP A 46 2.17 8.46 0.91
C ASP A 46 2.97 8.13 2.18
N ARG A 47 2.29 7.92 3.30
CA ARG A 47 2.97 7.69 4.58
C ARG A 47 2.15 6.88 5.55
N TRP A 48 2.83 6.24 6.48
CA TRP A 48 2.21 5.61 7.63
C TRP A 48 2.19 6.57 8.83
N ASP A 49 1.03 6.80 9.43
CA ASP A 49 0.90 7.48 10.72
C ASP A 49 0.91 6.42 11.82
N GLN A 50 2.07 6.25 12.47
CA GLN A 50 2.29 5.23 13.50
C GLN A 50 1.39 5.42 14.74
N ASN A 51 1.06 6.67 15.08
CA ASN A 51 0.28 6.97 16.28
C ASN A 51 -1.21 6.65 16.07
N LYS A 52 -1.70 6.84 14.85
CA LYS A 52 -3.11 6.61 14.51
C LYS A 52 -3.38 5.26 13.87
N ASP A 53 -2.31 4.54 13.53
CA ASP A 53 -2.39 3.29 12.78
C ASP A 53 -3.13 3.44 11.44
N LEU A 54 -2.72 4.44 10.66
CA LEU A 54 -3.33 4.77 9.38
C LEU A 54 -2.30 4.87 8.27
N LEU A 55 -2.62 4.31 7.12
CA LEU A 55 -2.00 4.70 5.87
C LEU A 55 -2.66 6.00 5.40
N ILE A 56 -1.86 7.04 5.19
CA ILE A 56 -2.29 8.28 4.55
C ILE A 56 -1.83 8.22 3.10
N TYR A 57 -2.79 8.25 2.18
CA TYR A 57 -2.56 8.21 0.74
C TYR A 57 -2.85 9.58 0.14
N GLN A 58 -1.91 10.15 -0.61
CA GLN A 58 -2.12 11.42 -1.29
C GLN A 58 -2.77 11.19 -2.66
N GLY A 59 -3.81 11.97 -2.97
CA GLY A 59 -4.44 11.95 -4.29
C GLY A 59 -3.49 12.38 -5.41
N HIS A 60 -4.01 12.38 -6.63
CA HIS A 60 -3.20 12.63 -7.81
C HIS A 60 -3.34 14.04 -8.38
N ASP A 61 -2.25 14.49 -8.99
CA ASP A 61 -2.22 15.75 -9.72
C ASP A 61 -2.84 15.58 -11.11
N ILE A 62 -3.12 16.72 -11.77
CA ILE A 62 -3.40 16.69 -13.21
C ILE A 62 -2.20 16.13 -13.98
N PRO A 63 -2.41 15.43 -15.10
CA PRO A 63 -1.29 14.96 -15.93
C PRO A 63 -0.53 16.15 -16.52
N LYS A 64 0.78 15.98 -16.76
CA LYS A 64 1.56 16.93 -17.57
C LYS A 64 1.02 16.91 -19.00
N THR A 65 0.46 18.04 -19.44
CA THR A 65 -0.06 18.24 -20.79
C THR A 65 0.36 19.61 -21.30
N LYS A 66 0.16 19.88 -22.60
CA LYS A 66 0.53 21.17 -23.20
C LYS A 66 -0.17 22.32 -22.46
N GLY A 67 0.61 23.25 -21.91
CA GLY A 67 0.12 24.37 -21.10
C GLY A 67 0.15 24.14 -19.59
N ILE A 68 0.58 22.95 -19.13
CA ILE A 68 0.79 22.63 -17.71
C ILE A 68 2.25 22.17 -17.55
N ASP A 69 3.11 23.13 -17.20
CA ASP A 69 4.55 22.87 -17.02
C ASP A 69 4.83 22.11 -15.72
N ASP A 70 4.11 22.48 -14.65
CA ASP A 70 4.26 21.89 -13.33
C ASP A 70 2.90 21.61 -12.65
N PRO A 71 2.40 20.36 -12.73
CA PRO A 71 1.21 19.94 -12.00
C PRO A 71 1.31 20.12 -10.49
N LYS A 72 2.52 20.26 -9.93
CA LYS A 72 2.70 20.49 -8.50
C LYS A 72 2.25 21.87 -8.03
N LYS A 73 2.00 22.82 -8.95
CA LYS A 73 1.53 24.18 -8.64
C LYS A 73 0.01 24.35 -8.69
N LEU A 74 -0.73 23.32 -9.08
CA LEU A 74 -2.17 23.42 -9.36
C LEU A 74 -2.95 22.51 -8.42
N ASP A 75 -4.16 22.90 -8.03
CA ASP A 75 -5.01 22.09 -7.17
C ASP A 75 -5.27 20.68 -7.73
N GLN A 76 -5.34 19.68 -6.84
CA GLN A 76 -5.72 18.32 -7.25
C GLN A 76 -7.19 18.31 -7.70
N PRO A 77 -7.49 17.88 -8.94
CA PRO A 77 -8.82 18.02 -9.50
C PRO A 77 -9.78 17.02 -8.84
N LEU A 78 -10.92 17.50 -8.34
CA LEU A 78 -12.03 16.64 -7.90
C LEU A 78 -12.98 16.30 -9.06
N TYR A 79 -13.04 17.16 -10.07
CA TYR A 79 -13.90 17.03 -11.24
C TYR A 79 -13.08 17.18 -12.53
N PHE A 80 -13.45 16.46 -13.57
CA PHE A 80 -13.04 16.76 -14.93
C PHE A 80 -13.78 18.01 -15.44
N PRO A 81 -13.28 18.70 -16.49
CA PRO A 81 -14.01 19.81 -17.12
C PRO A 81 -15.45 19.46 -17.55
N SER A 82 -15.72 18.18 -17.82
CA SER A 82 -17.05 17.66 -18.15
C SER A 82 -18.01 17.58 -16.95
N GLY A 83 -17.57 17.92 -15.74
CA GLY A 83 -18.35 17.82 -14.50
C GLY A 83 -18.37 16.43 -13.87
N LYS A 84 -17.83 15.39 -14.53
CA LYS A 84 -17.70 14.05 -13.93
C LYS A 84 -16.59 14.04 -12.87
N LEU A 85 -16.79 13.29 -11.78
CA LEU A 85 -15.76 13.12 -10.75
C LEU A 85 -14.50 12.45 -11.31
N THR A 86 -13.34 12.97 -10.90
CA THR A 86 -12.05 12.29 -11.06
C THR A 86 -11.93 11.12 -10.09
N GLN A 87 -10.82 10.39 -10.15
CA GLN A 87 -10.52 9.38 -9.11
C GLN A 87 -10.43 10.01 -7.72
N ASN A 88 -9.75 11.16 -7.59
CA ASN A 88 -9.73 11.93 -6.35
C ASN A 88 -11.14 12.24 -5.83
N GLY A 89 -12.00 12.76 -6.71
CA GLY A 89 -13.38 13.09 -6.35
C GLY A 89 -14.17 11.88 -5.86
N LYS A 90 -14.09 10.75 -6.57
CA LYS A 90 -14.78 9.50 -6.21
C LYS A 90 -14.34 8.96 -4.85
N PHE A 91 -13.02 8.86 -4.63
CA PHE A 91 -12.49 8.37 -3.36
C PHE A 91 -12.81 9.34 -2.21
N LEU A 92 -12.65 10.64 -2.42
CA LEU A 92 -12.93 11.65 -1.39
C LEU A 92 -14.42 11.66 -1.00
N GLU A 93 -15.33 11.56 -1.98
CA GLU A 93 -16.77 11.47 -1.71
C GLU A 93 -17.10 10.21 -0.90
N ALA A 94 -16.60 9.04 -1.33
CA ALA A 94 -16.79 7.79 -0.60
C ALA A 94 -16.24 7.86 0.84
N ALA A 95 -15.07 8.47 1.01
CA ALA A 95 -14.46 8.65 2.33
C ALA A 95 -15.29 9.56 3.25
N LYS A 96 -15.81 10.68 2.73
CA LYS A 96 -16.66 11.60 3.50
C LYS A 96 -18.00 10.96 3.88
N LEU A 97 -18.58 10.15 2.99
CA LEU A 97 -19.79 9.38 3.29
C LEU A 97 -19.54 8.34 4.38
N ALA A 98 -18.38 7.69 4.37
CA ALA A 98 -17.97 6.76 5.43
C ALA A 98 -17.75 7.49 6.77
N ALA A 99 -16.98 8.58 6.78
CA ALA A 99 -16.69 9.36 7.98
C ALA A 99 -17.96 9.96 8.64
N SER A 100 -18.97 10.28 7.85
CA SER A 100 -20.27 10.77 8.34
C SER A 100 -21.27 9.67 8.69
N GLY A 101 -20.90 8.38 8.58
CA GLY A 101 -21.76 7.25 8.88
C GLY A 101 -22.89 6.99 7.86
N LYS A 102 -22.89 7.70 6.72
CA LYS A 102 -23.92 7.56 5.67
C LYS A 102 -23.72 6.32 4.80
N GLN A 103 -22.48 5.83 4.71
CA GLN A 103 -22.15 4.58 4.00
C GLN A 103 -21.10 3.80 4.80
N LYS A 104 -21.02 2.48 4.55
CA LYS A 104 -19.89 1.69 5.05
C LYS A 104 -18.60 2.15 4.36
N PRO A 105 -17.44 2.13 5.07
CA PRO A 105 -16.14 2.40 4.46
C PRO A 105 -15.89 1.59 3.19
N GLU A 106 -15.32 2.25 2.17
CA GLU A 106 -14.89 1.57 0.94
C GLU A 106 -13.74 0.61 1.28
N LEU A 107 -13.85 -0.63 0.80
CA LEU A 107 -12.81 -1.62 0.93
C LEU A 107 -11.74 -1.37 -0.15
N ILE A 108 -10.47 -1.27 0.25
CA ILE A 108 -9.36 -0.92 -0.63
C ILE A 108 -8.25 -1.97 -0.52
N ARG A 109 -7.81 -2.51 -1.66
CA ARG A 109 -6.55 -3.25 -1.73
C ARG A 109 -5.40 -2.30 -2.04
N VAL A 110 -4.32 -2.38 -1.29
CA VAL A 110 -3.16 -1.49 -1.45
C VAL A 110 -1.94 -2.26 -1.93
N TYR A 111 -1.35 -1.79 -3.02
CA TYR A 111 -0.10 -2.29 -3.56
C TYR A 111 1.00 -1.24 -3.45
N GLU A 112 2.17 -1.66 -2.95
CA GLU A 112 3.30 -0.79 -2.68
C GLU A 112 4.39 -0.98 -3.72
N LYS A 113 4.84 0.11 -4.34
CA LYS A 113 5.90 0.05 -5.34
C LYS A 113 7.26 -0.16 -4.68
N LEU A 114 7.91 -1.28 -5.00
CA LEU A 114 9.27 -1.58 -4.57
C LEU A 114 10.30 -1.14 -5.62
N ASP A 115 10.08 -1.55 -6.87
CA ASP A 115 10.96 -1.23 -7.98
C ASP A 115 10.19 -1.04 -9.32
N LYS A 116 10.91 -0.83 -10.43
CA LYS A 116 10.34 -0.77 -11.78
C LYS A 116 9.69 -2.13 -12.09
N GLY A 117 8.36 -2.14 -12.07
CA GLY A 117 7.57 -3.34 -12.35
C GLY A 117 7.50 -4.33 -11.19
N VAL A 118 7.96 -3.96 -9.98
CA VAL A 118 7.94 -4.83 -8.80
C VAL A 118 7.10 -4.16 -7.71
N TRP A 119 6.14 -4.92 -7.18
CA TRP A 119 5.13 -4.47 -6.23
C TRP A 119 5.05 -5.42 -5.03
N SER A 120 4.58 -4.90 -3.90
CA SER A 120 4.27 -5.69 -2.70
C SER A 120 2.79 -5.54 -2.36
N ASP A 121 2.09 -6.64 -2.09
CA ASP A 121 0.70 -6.62 -1.62
C ASP A 121 0.65 -6.28 -0.12
N LYS A 122 0.15 -5.09 0.23
CA LYS A 122 0.00 -4.66 1.64
C LYS A 122 -1.30 -5.17 2.27
N GLY A 123 -2.17 -5.82 1.50
CA GLY A 123 -3.45 -6.33 1.96
C GLY A 123 -4.60 -5.33 1.83
N MET A 124 -5.64 -5.58 2.63
CA MET A 124 -6.92 -4.87 2.58
C MET A 124 -7.01 -3.78 3.64
N PHE A 125 -7.64 -2.67 3.29
CA PHE A 125 -7.81 -1.49 4.10
C PHE A 125 -9.25 -0.96 4.02
N LEU A 126 -9.70 -0.28 5.05
CA LEU A 126 -10.95 0.49 5.07
C LEU A 126 -10.63 1.97 4.84
N LEU A 127 -11.32 2.60 3.89
CA LEU A 127 -11.28 4.05 3.69
C LEU A 127 -12.17 4.74 4.73
N VAL A 128 -11.54 5.24 5.80
CA VAL A 128 -12.26 5.72 6.99
C VAL A 128 -12.51 7.22 6.99
N ASP A 129 -11.65 8.00 6.33
CA ASP A 129 -11.80 9.45 6.20
C ASP A 129 -11.06 9.97 4.96
N GLY A 130 -11.37 11.18 4.54
CA GLY A 130 -10.73 11.85 3.41
C GLY A 130 -10.88 13.37 3.49
N LYS A 131 -9.80 14.08 3.23
CA LYS A 131 -9.75 15.55 3.30
C LYS A 131 -9.23 16.15 2.01
N TYR A 132 -9.64 17.39 1.75
CA TYR A 132 -9.13 18.23 0.68
C TYR A 132 -8.54 19.48 1.35
N ILE A 133 -7.23 19.49 1.51
CA ILE A 133 -6.51 20.42 2.38
C ILE A 133 -5.54 21.27 1.59
N ASN A 134 -5.30 22.50 2.04
CA ASN A 134 -4.25 23.34 1.48
C ASN A 134 -2.88 22.87 2.01
N ARG A 135 -1.98 22.55 1.09
CA ARG A 135 -0.57 22.22 1.34
C ARG A 135 0.28 23.01 0.36
N ASN A 136 1.24 23.77 0.86
CA ASN A 136 2.17 24.56 0.04
C ASN A 136 1.46 25.45 -1.00
N GLY A 137 0.33 26.05 -0.63
CA GLY A 137 -0.41 26.99 -1.49
C GLY A 137 -1.34 26.34 -2.51
N ARG A 138 -1.56 25.02 -2.46
CA ARG A 138 -2.50 24.31 -3.33
C ARG A 138 -3.34 23.29 -2.58
N MET A 139 -4.48 22.94 -3.14
CA MET A 139 -5.34 21.92 -2.59
C MET A 139 -4.88 20.50 -2.97
N VAL A 140 -4.87 19.62 -1.98
CA VAL A 140 -4.41 18.24 -2.05
C VAL A 140 -5.44 17.34 -1.37
N VAL A 141 -5.73 16.19 -1.99
CA VAL A 141 -6.53 15.14 -1.37
C VAL A 141 -5.64 14.26 -0.49
N GLU A 142 -6.04 14.07 0.76
CA GLU A 142 -5.48 13.04 1.65
C GLU A 142 -6.60 12.04 1.95
N LEU A 143 -6.33 10.75 1.74
CA LEU A 143 -7.21 9.64 2.10
C LEU A 143 -6.61 8.92 3.31
N TYR A 144 -7.44 8.55 4.27
CA TYR A 144 -7.03 7.90 5.51
C TYR A 144 -7.55 6.46 5.50
N LEU A 145 -6.62 5.51 5.51
CA LEU A 145 -6.89 4.09 5.34
C LEU A 145 -6.48 3.31 6.58
N LYS A 146 -7.43 2.60 7.18
CA LYS A 146 -7.19 1.71 8.31
C LYS A 146 -6.95 0.29 7.82
N PRO A 147 -5.86 -0.41 8.22
CA PRO A 147 -5.63 -1.79 7.83
C PRO A 147 -6.76 -2.70 8.37
N ILE A 148 -7.10 -3.74 7.61
CA ILE A 148 -7.94 -4.83 8.10
C ILE A 148 -7.03 -5.91 8.64
N GLU A 149 -7.17 -6.23 9.93
CA GLU A 149 -6.50 -7.38 10.52
C GLU A 149 -7.13 -8.67 9.99
N THR A 150 -6.49 -9.27 9.00
CA THR A 150 -6.79 -10.63 8.60
C THR A 150 -5.90 -11.59 9.38
N ASP A 151 -6.14 -11.77 10.67
CA ASP A 151 -5.65 -12.97 11.38
C ASP A 151 -6.84 -13.65 12.06
N SER A 152 -7.22 -14.80 11.51
CA SER A 152 -8.22 -15.71 12.08
C SER A 152 -7.66 -16.51 13.28
N SER A 153 -6.83 -15.88 14.12
CA SER A 153 -6.25 -16.50 15.31
C SER A 153 -5.93 -15.46 16.39
N ILE A 154 -6.92 -14.66 16.77
CA ILE A 154 -6.82 -13.83 17.97
C ILE A 154 -7.58 -14.54 19.09
N ASN A 155 -6.82 -15.16 19.99
CA ASN A 155 -7.30 -15.47 21.32
C ASN A 155 -7.54 -14.10 22.02
N GLU A 156 -8.76 -13.81 22.45
CA GLU A 156 -9.24 -12.48 22.89
C GLU A 156 -8.57 -11.91 24.18
N GLN A 157 -7.43 -12.45 24.61
CA GLN A 157 -6.82 -12.12 25.92
C GLN A 157 -5.50 -11.35 25.87
N GLU A 158 -4.96 -11.01 24.70
CA GLU A 158 -3.78 -10.13 24.62
C GLU A 158 -4.17 -8.76 24.03
N ALA A 159 -3.83 -7.70 24.78
CA ALA A 159 -4.01 -6.32 24.34
C ALA A 159 -3.41 -6.13 22.93
N PRO A 160 -4.04 -5.33 22.05
CA PRO A 160 -3.57 -5.17 20.68
C PRO A 160 -2.17 -4.55 20.71
N LEU A 161 -1.15 -5.37 20.47
CA LEU A 161 0.20 -4.88 20.27
C LEU A 161 0.17 -3.97 19.02
N PRO A 162 0.74 -2.75 19.09
CA PRO A 162 0.73 -1.83 17.96
C PRO A 162 1.31 -2.51 16.72
N HIS A 163 0.77 -2.19 15.55
CA HIS A 163 1.03 -2.75 14.22
C HIS A 163 2.48 -2.56 13.72
N THR A 164 3.42 -3.09 14.48
CA THR A 164 4.87 -3.01 14.29
C THR A 164 5.39 -4.19 13.44
N ARG A 165 4.47 -5.04 12.94
CA ARG A 165 4.76 -6.11 11.96
C ARG A 165 4.99 -5.59 10.53
N LEU A 166 4.67 -4.33 10.25
CA LEU A 166 4.87 -3.76 8.91
C LEU A 166 6.35 -3.52 8.65
N ILE A 167 6.90 -4.20 7.64
CA ILE A 167 8.26 -3.94 7.15
C ILE A 167 8.22 -2.59 6.40
N PRO A 168 9.01 -1.58 6.83
CA PRO A 168 9.10 -0.29 6.13
C PRO A 168 9.56 -0.48 4.69
N THR A 169 9.12 0.42 3.81
CA THR A 169 9.46 0.37 2.38
C THR A 169 10.96 0.44 2.14
N SER A 170 11.68 1.27 2.90
CA SER A 170 13.13 1.38 2.81
C SER A 170 13.80 0.03 3.04
N VAL A 171 13.36 -0.69 4.08
CA VAL A 171 13.83 -2.03 4.43
C VAL A 171 13.47 -3.02 3.32
N LYS A 172 12.22 -3.03 2.83
CA LYS A 172 11.83 -3.90 1.71
C LYS A 172 12.68 -3.67 0.47
N VAL A 173 12.90 -2.41 0.09
CA VAL A 173 13.72 -2.04 -1.07
C VAL A 173 15.18 -2.45 -0.88
N GLU A 174 15.72 -2.29 0.33
CA GLU A 174 17.07 -2.73 0.67
C GLU A 174 17.20 -4.26 0.55
N VAL A 175 16.27 -5.01 1.15
CA VAL A 175 16.22 -6.47 1.10
C VAL A 175 16.05 -6.96 -0.33
N TRP A 176 15.16 -6.35 -1.13
CA TRP A 176 14.99 -6.66 -2.55
C TRP A 176 16.30 -6.56 -3.35
N LYS A 177 17.04 -5.48 -3.12
CA LYS A 177 18.35 -5.25 -3.77
C LYS A 177 19.40 -6.25 -3.28
N ARG A 178 19.47 -6.48 -1.96
CA ARG A 178 20.43 -7.41 -1.33
C ARG A 178 20.22 -8.84 -1.84
N ASP A 179 18.98 -9.31 -1.81
CA ASP A 179 18.59 -10.68 -2.16
C ASP A 179 18.41 -10.87 -3.67
N ARG A 180 18.60 -9.79 -4.46
CA ARG A 180 18.54 -9.77 -5.93
C ARG A 180 17.21 -10.31 -6.48
N GLY A 181 16.13 -10.07 -5.76
CA GLY A 181 14.79 -10.56 -6.10
C GLY A 181 14.69 -12.08 -6.19
N ARG A 182 15.39 -12.80 -5.31
CA ARG A 182 15.42 -14.27 -5.27
C ARG A 182 15.22 -14.79 -3.85
N CYS A 183 14.70 -16.00 -3.74
CA CYS A 183 14.70 -16.74 -2.50
C CYS A 183 16.15 -16.98 -2.03
N VAL A 184 16.48 -16.58 -0.80
CA VAL A 184 17.84 -16.74 -0.26
C VAL A 184 18.24 -18.19 -0.03
N ILE A 185 17.28 -19.13 0.04
CA ILE A 185 17.54 -20.55 0.28
C ILE A 185 17.78 -21.31 -1.04
N CYS A 186 16.92 -21.13 -2.05
CA CYS A 186 17.00 -21.92 -3.28
C CYS A 186 17.22 -21.13 -4.57
N GLY A 187 17.28 -19.79 -4.50
CA GLY A 187 17.48 -18.94 -5.67
C GLY A 187 16.25 -18.77 -6.57
N SER A 188 15.09 -19.35 -6.23
CA SER A 188 13.84 -19.17 -6.99
C SER A 188 13.47 -17.68 -7.13
N THR A 189 12.90 -17.30 -8.26
CA THR A 189 12.40 -15.96 -8.56
C THR A 189 10.86 -15.86 -8.52
N GLU A 190 10.18 -16.93 -8.10
CA GLU A 190 8.73 -17.06 -8.21
C GLU A 190 8.07 -17.14 -6.83
N ASN A 191 6.84 -16.62 -6.73
CA ASN A 191 6.02 -16.65 -5.52
C ASN A 191 6.81 -16.19 -4.28
N LEU A 192 7.38 -14.99 -4.37
CA LEU A 192 8.29 -14.44 -3.38
C LEU A 192 7.54 -13.69 -2.28
N HIS A 193 8.05 -13.78 -1.06
CA HIS A 193 7.51 -13.14 0.12
C HIS A 193 8.65 -12.55 0.95
N TYR A 194 8.39 -11.42 1.60
CA TYR A 194 9.23 -11.00 2.72
C TYR A 194 8.90 -11.82 3.95
N ASP A 195 9.94 -12.28 4.64
CA ASP A 195 9.86 -13.03 5.89
C ASP A 195 10.86 -12.48 6.89
N HIS A 196 10.56 -12.62 8.19
CA HIS A 196 11.47 -12.22 9.26
C HIS A 196 12.30 -13.41 9.74
N ASP A 197 13.62 -13.22 9.90
CA ASP A 197 14.51 -14.25 10.47
C ASP A 197 14.12 -14.56 11.92
N LEU A 198 14.14 -13.55 12.79
CA LEU A 198 13.51 -13.58 14.10
C LEU A 198 12.07 -13.05 13.97
N PRO A 199 11.04 -13.85 14.29
CA PRO A 199 9.66 -13.39 14.27
C PRO A 199 9.46 -12.15 15.14
N PHE A 200 8.61 -11.22 14.69
CA PHE A 200 8.28 -10.02 15.47
C PHE A 200 7.76 -10.36 16.88
N SER A 201 6.94 -11.42 17.01
CA SER A 201 6.42 -11.92 18.29
C SER A 201 7.51 -12.31 19.29
N LYS A 202 8.74 -12.52 18.82
CA LYS A 202 9.92 -12.87 19.62
C LYS A 202 10.93 -11.72 19.71
N GLY A 203 10.52 -10.49 19.41
CA GLY A 203 11.37 -9.29 19.48
C GLY A 203 12.12 -8.98 18.18
N GLY A 204 11.80 -9.66 17.08
CA GLY A 204 12.39 -9.38 15.76
C GLY A 204 12.11 -7.97 15.26
N SER A 205 13.15 -7.28 14.81
CA SER A 205 13.02 -5.94 14.23
C SER A 205 12.47 -6.00 12.80
N SER A 206 11.40 -5.25 12.52
CA SER A 206 10.96 -4.95 11.16
C SER A 206 11.74 -3.79 10.54
N LEU A 207 12.53 -3.06 11.33
CA LEU A 207 13.15 -1.79 10.95
C LEU A 207 14.53 -1.93 10.31
N THR A 208 15.07 -3.15 10.23
CA THR A 208 16.41 -3.42 9.72
C THR A 208 16.36 -4.54 8.68
N ALA A 209 17.05 -4.36 7.56
CA ALA A 209 17.14 -5.40 6.52
C ALA A 209 17.79 -6.70 7.04
N ASN A 210 18.63 -6.63 8.07
CA ASN A 210 19.31 -7.80 8.64
C ASN A 210 18.38 -8.86 9.25
N ASN A 211 17.15 -8.49 9.60
CA ASN A 211 16.16 -9.40 10.18
C ASN A 211 15.02 -9.73 9.19
N VAL A 212 15.18 -9.35 7.92
CA VAL A 212 14.19 -9.54 6.87
C VAL A 212 14.86 -10.14 5.64
N ARG A 213 14.22 -11.14 5.03
CA ARG A 213 14.73 -11.85 3.85
C ARG A 213 13.62 -12.15 2.85
N ILE A 214 14.02 -12.51 1.63
CA ILE A 214 13.10 -13.02 0.60
C ILE A 214 13.10 -14.54 0.60
N LEU A 215 11.90 -15.12 0.72
CA LEU A 215 11.66 -16.56 0.58
C LEU A 215 10.62 -16.83 -0.51
N CYS A 216 10.76 -17.95 -1.23
CA CYS A 216 9.66 -18.43 -2.07
C CYS A 216 8.59 -19.10 -1.20
N ALA A 217 7.36 -19.22 -1.71
CA ALA A 217 6.23 -19.79 -0.99
C ALA A 217 6.55 -21.14 -0.32
N LYS A 218 7.29 -22.03 -1.00
CA LYS A 218 7.70 -23.34 -0.43
C LYS A 218 8.53 -23.18 0.84
N HIS A 219 9.56 -22.35 0.81
CA HIS A 219 10.45 -22.15 1.95
C HIS A 219 9.78 -21.33 3.06
N ASN A 220 8.98 -20.33 2.68
CA ASN A 220 8.20 -19.54 3.62
C ASN A 220 7.23 -20.41 4.43
N LEU A 221 6.51 -21.31 3.76
CA LEU A 221 5.60 -22.26 4.41
C LEU A 221 6.36 -23.30 5.26
N SER A 222 7.53 -23.74 4.80
CA SER A 222 8.34 -24.74 5.51
C SER A 222 8.89 -24.21 6.83
N LYS A 223 9.18 -22.91 6.93
CA LYS A 223 9.72 -22.27 8.13
C LYS A 223 8.70 -22.18 9.28
N HIS A 224 7.42 -21.89 9.02
CA HIS A 224 6.44 -21.60 10.08
C HIS A 224 6.99 -20.57 11.12
N ASP A 225 6.66 -20.70 12.42
CA ASP A 225 7.18 -19.84 13.51
C ASP A 225 8.57 -20.27 14.05
N LYS A 226 9.28 -21.15 13.32
CA LYS A 226 10.59 -21.64 13.74
C LYS A 226 11.65 -20.57 13.46
N ILE A 227 12.53 -20.38 14.44
CA ILE A 227 13.72 -19.53 14.33
C ILE A 227 14.80 -20.39 13.66
N GLU A 228 15.40 -19.88 12.60
CA GLU A 228 16.54 -20.48 11.89
C GLU A 228 17.63 -19.45 11.68
#